data_AF-A0A3B0VT89-F1
#
_entry.id   AF-A0A3B0VT89-F1
#
_cell.length_a   1.000
_cell.length_b   1.000
_cell.length_c   1.000
_cell.angle_alpha   90.00
_cell.angle_beta   90.00
_cell.angle_gamma   90.00
#
_symmetry.space_group_name_H-M   'P 1'
#
loop_
_entity.id
_entity.type
_entity.pdbx_description
1 polymer ?
#
loop_
_entity_poly.entity_id
_entity_poly.type
_entity_poly.pdbx_seq_one_letter_code
_entity_poly.pdbx_strand_id
1 'polypeptide(L)'
;MFKPNFKITPALSKILMDIEASRQAVSGLPITVSVLTSLRESARLISTHYSTQIEGNRLTQEQVEDVIQGGTFPNRERDEREVKNYYKALDFLDTLIKKNTLLIKENDIQI
;
A
#
# COMPACT_ATOMS: atom_id res chain seq x y z
N MET A 1 -5.17 -26.48 13.25
CA MET A 1 -5.27 -25.01 13.25
C MET A 1 -3.89 -24.45 13.56
N PHE A 2 -3.34 -23.58 12.71
CA PHE A 2 -2.03 -22.96 12.93
C PHE A 2 -2.05 -22.12 14.22
N LYS A 3 -1.05 -22.30 15.10
CA LYS A 3 -0.88 -21.52 16.33
C LYS A 3 0.47 -20.79 16.23
N PRO A 4 0.51 -19.54 15.75
CA PRO A 4 1.76 -18.80 15.67
C PRO A 4 2.34 -18.59 17.07
N ASN A 5 3.66 -18.69 17.19
CA ASN A 5 4.38 -18.43 18.43
C ASN A 5 5.06 -17.06 18.34
N PHE A 6 4.40 -16.04 18.90
CA PHE A 6 4.95 -14.69 18.96
C PHE A 6 5.72 -14.47 20.25
N LYS A 7 6.97 -14.03 20.15
CA LYS A 7 7.80 -13.67 21.30
C LYS A 7 8.36 -12.27 21.11
N ILE A 8 8.04 -11.38 22.04
CA ILE A 8 8.64 -10.04 22.08
C ILE A 8 10.05 -10.19 22.65
N THR A 9 11.04 -9.71 21.90
CA THR A 9 12.44 -9.65 22.32
C THR A 9 12.84 -8.20 22.59
N PRO A 10 13.88 -7.93 23.40
CA PRO A 10 14.37 -6.56 23.60
C PRO A 10 14.70 -5.83 22.28
N ALA A 11 15.23 -6.54 21.28
CA ALA A 11 15.50 -5.99 19.96
C ALA A 11 14.20 -5.59 19.23
N LEU A 12 13.17 -6.43 19.27
CA LEU A 12 11.87 -6.10 18.68
C LEU A 12 11.23 -4.90 19.39
N SER A 13 11.28 -4.86 20.73
CA SER A 13 10.80 -3.72 21.51
C SER A 13 11.50 -2.42 21.12
N LYS A 14 12.82 -2.45 20.91
CA LYS A 14 13.57 -1.28 20.46
C LYS A 14 13.10 -0.80 19.08
N ILE A 15 12.96 -1.72 18.12
CA ILE A 15 12.46 -1.40 16.77
C ILE A 15 11.05 -0.79 16.83
N LEU A 16 10.16 -1.32 17.67
CA LEU A 16 8.81 -0.75 17.85
C LEU A 16 8.86 0.68 18.41
N MET A 17 9.76 0.96 19.36
CA MET A 17 9.97 2.31 19.88
C MET A 17 10.49 3.27 18.80
N ASP A 18 11.43 2.82 17.98
CA ASP A 18 11.99 3.62 16.87
C ASP A 18 10.92 3.94 15.80
N ILE A 19 10.05 2.97 15.48
CA ILE A 19 8.91 3.14 14.58
C ILE A 19 7.93 4.17 15.15
N GLU A 20 7.55 4.06 16.43
CA GLU A 20 6.60 4.97 17.05
C GLU A 20 7.16 6.40 17.16
N ALA A 21 8.44 6.54 17.50
CA ALA A 21 9.11 7.84 17.52
C ALA A 21 9.08 8.51 16.13
N SER A 22 9.36 7.75 15.07
CA SER A 22 9.30 8.23 13.69
C SER A 22 7.87 8.61 13.28
N ARG A 23 6.88 7.78 13.64
CA ARG A 23 5.46 8.06 13.37
C ARG A 23 4.99 9.35 14.05
N GLN A 24 5.40 9.58 15.30
CA GLN A 24 5.06 10.80 16.04
C GLN A 24 5.70 12.05 15.41
N ALA A 25 6.97 11.96 15.01
CA ALA A 25 7.65 13.05 14.33
C ALA A 25 6.91 13.47 13.04
N VAL A 26 6.47 12.50 12.23
CA VAL A 26 5.68 12.77 11.01
C VAL A 26 4.28 13.29 11.35
N SER A 27 3.61 12.73 12.36
CA SER A 27 2.24 13.11 12.74
C SER A 27 2.15 14.54 13.26
N GLY A 28 3.25 15.09 13.82
CA GLY A 28 3.34 16.46 14.30
C GLY A 28 3.67 17.52 13.24
N LEU A 29 3.94 17.12 11.98
CA LEU A 29 4.28 18.06 10.92
C LEU A 29 3.07 18.93 10.53
N PRO A 30 3.24 20.24 10.31
CA PRO A 30 2.17 21.11 9.82
C PRO A 30 1.95 20.87 8.32
N ILE A 31 1.18 19.84 7.98
CA ILE A 31 0.89 19.44 6.60
C ILE A 31 -0.51 19.92 6.19
N THR A 32 -0.62 20.58 5.04
CA THR A 32 -1.92 20.98 4.49
C THR A 32 -2.66 19.78 3.90
N VAL A 33 -3.98 19.89 3.76
CA VAL A 33 -4.80 18.84 3.14
C VAL A 33 -4.33 18.52 1.71
N SER A 34 -3.94 19.52 0.92
CA SER A 34 -3.47 19.31 -0.45
C SER A 34 -2.17 18.50 -0.49
N VAL A 35 -1.19 18.86 0.34
CA VAL A 35 0.09 18.12 0.42
C VAL A 35 -0.15 16.69 0.90
N LEU A 36 -1.01 16.50 1.89
CA LEU A 36 -1.36 15.17 2.38
C LEU A 36 -2.01 14.29 1.28
N THR A 37 -2.88 14.86 0.46
CA THR A 37 -3.49 14.15 -0.68
C THR A 37 -2.42 13.73 -1.69
N SER A 38 -1.54 14.65 -2.10
CA SER A 38 -0.46 14.33 -3.04
C SER A 38 0.53 13.29 -2.50
N LEU A 39 0.85 13.34 -1.20
CA LEU A 39 1.68 12.32 -0.55
C LEU A 39 1.01 10.94 -0.57
N ARG A 40 -0.31 10.86 -0.35
CA ARG A 40 -1.06 9.60 -0.42
C ARG A 40 -1.12 9.04 -1.84
N GLU A 41 -1.31 9.88 -2.84
CA GLU A 41 -1.26 9.47 -4.26
C GLU A 41 0.12 8.93 -4.62
N SER A 42 1.18 9.64 -4.23
CA SER A 42 2.57 9.20 -4.44
C SER A 42 2.84 7.86 -3.74
N ALA A 43 2.41 7.72 -2.48
CA ALA A 43 2.58 6.48 -1.71
C ALA A 43 1.83 5.30 -2.34
N ARG A 44 0.63 5.53 -2.92
CA ARG A 44 -0.12 4.49 -3.64
C ARG A 44 0.61 4.02 -4.89
N LEU A 45 1.12 4.95 -5.71
CA LEU A 45 1.89 4.63 -6.91
C LEU A 45 3.15 3.83 -6.56
N ILE A 46 3.92 4.29 -5.57
CA ILE A 46 5.14 3.63 -5.10
C ILE A 46 4.83 2.23 -4.55
N SER A 47 3.80 2.10 -3.72
CA SER A 47 3.40 0.81 -3.14
C SER A 47 2.95 -0.17 -4.23
N THR A 48 2.23 0.31 -5.24
CA THR A 48 1.79 -0.50 -6.38
C THR A 48 2.98 -0.99 -7.20
N HIS A 49 3.92 -0.11 -7.52
CA HIS A 49 5.13 -0.48 -8.27
C HIS A 49 5.92 -1.57 -7.54
N TYR A 50 6.33 -1.32 -6.30
CA TYR A 50 7.20 -2.27 -5.59
C TYR A 50 6.48 -3.58 -5.23
N SER A 51 5.18 -3.53 -4.91
CA SER A 51 4.44 -4.75 -4.57
C SER A 51 4.18 -5.64 -5.77
N THR A 52 3.95 -5.07 -6.96
CA THR A 52 3.85 -5.87 -8.18
C THR A 52 5.24 -6.32 -8.67
N GLN A 53 6.28 -5.51 -8.47
CA GLN A 53 7.65 -5.85 -8.86
C GLN A 53 8.21 -7.06 -8.12
N ILE A 54 7.95 -7.20 -6.81
CA ILE A 54 8.38 -8.40 -6.06
C ILE A 54 7.75 -9.70 -6.58
N GLU A 55 6.58 -9.60 -7.22
CA GLU A 55 5.88 -10.72 -7.87
C GLU A 55 6.31 -10.92 -9.34
N GLY A 56 7.31 -10.17 -9.80
CA GLY A 56 7.92 -10.29 -11.13
C GLY A 56 7.32 -9.38 -12.20
N ASN A 57 6.50 -8.40 -11.83
CA ASN A 57 6.06 -7.34 -12.76
C ASN A 57 7.27 -6.52 -13.23
N ARG A 58 7.32 -6.21 -14.52
CA ARG A 58 8.48 -5.59 -15.18
C ARG A 58 8.25 -4.14 -15.59
N LEU A 59 7.09 -3.57 -15.28
CA LEU A 59 6.83 -2.15 -15.54
C LEU A 59 7.68 -1.30 -14.61
N THR A 60 8.27 -0.24 -15.16
CA THR A 60 8.96 0.79 -14.37
C THR A 60 7.95 1.61 -13.56
N GLN A 61 8.42 2.37 -12.58
CA GLN A 61 7.54 3.25 -11.79
C GLN A 61 6.79 4.26 -12.69
N GLU A 62 7.45 4.83 -13.69
CA GLU A 62 6.83 5.74 -14.67
C GLU A 62 5.74 5.03 -15.48
N GLN A 63 6.01 3.81 -15.95
CA GLN A 63 5.00 3.02 -16.67
C GLN A 63 3.83 2.58 -15.79
N VAL A 64 4.07 2.35 -14.49
CA VAL A 64 2.99 2.10 -13.52
C VAL A 64 2.06 3.30 -13.46
N GLU A 65 2.60 4.52 -13.38
CA GLU A 65 1.82 5.75 -13.41
C GLU A 65 1.03 5.88 -14.72
N ASP A 66 1.68 5.66 -15.87
CA ASP A 66 1.01 5.67 -17.19
C ASP A 66 -0.16 4.68 -17.23
N VAL A 67 0.02 3.46 -16.73
CA VAL A 67 -1.03 2.42 -16.69
C VAL A 67 -2.22 2.86 -15.85
N ILE A 68 -1.99 3.52 -14.71
CA ILE A 68 -3.06 4.06 -13.86
C ILE A 68 -3.81 5.20 -14.57
N GLN A 69 -3.13 5.97 -15.40
CA GLN A 69 -3.74 7.02 -16.23
C GLN A 69 -4.42 6.48 -17.51
N GLY A 70 -4.41 5.16 -17.73
CA GLY A 70 -5.07 4.51 -18.87
C GLY A 70 -4.15 4.12 -20.02
N GLY A 71 -2.83 4.31 -19.85
CA GLY A 71 -1.80 3.82 -20.76
C GLY A 71 -1.81 2.29 -20.90
N THR A 72 -1.28 1.83 -22.03
CA THR A 72 -1.16 0.40 -22.36
C THR A 72 0.18 0.14 -23.05
N PHE A 73 0.70 -1.07 -22.88
CA PHE A 73 2.02 -1.52 -23.33
C PHE A 73 1.87 -2.89 -24.00
N PRO A 74 2.17 -3.02 -25.30
CA PRO A 74 2.04 -4.28 -26.02
C PRO A 74 2.84 -5.42 -25.36
N ASN A 75 2.24 -6.61 -25.24
CA ASN A 75 2.82 -7.79 -24.58
C ASN A 75 3.05 -7.63 -23.07
N ARG A 76 2.40 -6.66 -22.43
CA ARG A 76 2.45 -6.39 -20.98
C ARG A 76 1.07 -6.43 -20.32
N GLU A 77 0.08 -7.00 -20.97
CA GLU A 77 -1.32 -6.96 -20.55
C GLU A 77 -1.53 -7.59 -19.17
N ARG A 78 -0.74 -8.63 -18.83
CA ARG A 78 -0.69 -9.20 -17.47
C ARG A 78 -0.18 -8.18 -16.45
N ASP A 79 0.99 -7.59 -16.73
CA ASP A 79 1.66 -6.63 -15.84
C ASP A 79 0.76 -5.40 -15.60
N GLU A 80 0.09 -4.91 -16.64
CA GLU A 80 -0.88 -3.81 -16.54
C GLU A 80 -2.08 -4.16 -15.65
N ARG A 81 -2.63 -5.37 -15.82
CA ARG A 81 -3.78 -5.84 -15.05
C ARG A 81 -3.42 -5.96 -13.57
N GLU A 82 -2.23 -6.47 -13.25
CA GLU A 82 -1.75 -6.56 -11.87
C GLU A 82 -1.61 -5.18 -11.24
N VAL A 83 -1.01 -4.21 -11.95
CA VAL A 83 -0.90 -2.82 -11.50
C VAL A 83 -2.29 -2.22 -11.23
N LYS A 84 -3.20 -2.32 -12.20
CA LYS A 84 -4.58 -1.79 -12.08
C LYS A 84 -5.32 -2.43 -10.91
N ASN A 85 -5.16 -3.74 -10.71
CA ASN A 85 -5.85 -4.46 -9.64
C ASN A 85 -5.28 -4.12 -8.26
N TYR A 86 -3.95 -4.07 -8.11
CA TYR A 86 -3.33 -3.71 -6.84
C TYR A 86 -3.67 -2.26 -6.45
N TYR A 87 -3.59 -1.32 -7.39
CA TYR A 87 -3.95 0.07 -7.14
C TYR A 87 -5.42 0.20 -6.68
N LYS A 88 -6.35 -0.50 -7.37
CA LYS A 88 -7.76 -0.55 -6.97
C LYS A 88 -7.96 -1.18 -5.58
N ALA A 89 -7.16 -2.17 -5.20
CA ALA A 89 -7.22 -2.77 -3.88
C ALA A 89 -6.84 -1.77 -2.78
N LEU A 90 -5.83 -0.92 -3.01
CA LEU A 90 -5.48 0.17 -2.10
C LEU A 90 -6.61 1.19 -1.96
N ASP A 91 -7.26 1.55 -3.07
CA ASP A 91 -8.43 2.45 -3.04
C ASP A 91 -9.61 1.81 -2.28
N PHE A 92 -9.86 0.52 -2.50
CA PHE A 92 -10.89 -0.21 -1.77
C PHE A 92 -10.62 -0.25 -0.26
N LEU A 93 -9.36 -0.46 0.15
CA LEU A 93 -8.96 -0.40 1.55
C LEU A 93 -9.31 0.95 2.20
N ASP A 94 -9.05 2.06 1.51
CA ASP A 94 -9.46 3.39 1.99
C ASP A 94 -10.98 3.50 2.21
N THR A 95 -11.79 2.84 1.37
CA THR A 95 -13.26 2.80 1.56
C THR A 95 -13.67 1.99 2.79
N LEU A 96 -12.99 0.87 3.08
CA LEU A 96 -13.25 0.04 4.25
C LEU A 96 -12.93 0.80 5.54
N ILE A 97 -11.80 1.52 5.57
CA ILE A 97 -11.40 2.36 6.71
C ILE A 97 -12.44 3.44 6.98
N LYS A 98 -12.92 4.14 5.93
CA LYS A 98 -13.95 5.19 6.07
C LYS A 98 -15.28 4.66 6.62
N LYS A 99 -15.64 3.41 6.30
CA LYS A 99 -16.84 2.75 6.83
C LYS A 99 -16.68 2.32 8.29
N ASN A 100 -15.54 2.59 8.92
CA ASN A 100 -15.19 2.22 10.29
C ASN A 100 -15.46 0.74 10.58
N THR A 101 -15.19 -0.12 9.59
CA THR A 101 -15.39 -1.56 9.73
C THR A 101 -14.29 -2.08 10.64
N LEU A 102 -14.61 -2.23 11.93
CA LEU A 102 -13.66 -2.63 13.00
C LEU A 102 -13.05 -4.03 12.78
N LEU A 103 -13.60 -4.81 11.85
CA LEU A 103 -13.18 -6.18 11.53
C LEU A 103 -13.28 -6.41 10.03
N ILE A 104 -12.13 -6.52 9.35
CA ILE A 104 -12.05 -7.06 7.99
C ILE A 104 -12.48 -8.53 8.06
N LYS A 105 -13.50 -8.91 7.30
CA LYS A 105 -14.02 -10.27 7.22
C LYS A 105 -13.42 -10.98 6.01
N GLU A 106 -13.56 -12.30 5.97
CA GLU A 106 -13.12 -13.12 4.82
C GLU A 106 -13.71 -12.62 3.48
N ASN A 107 -14.99 -12.20 3.50
CA ASN A 107 -15.66 -11.64 2.33
C ASN A 107 -15.07 -10.31 1.84
N ASP A 108 -14.29 -9.61 2.66
CA ASP A 108 -13.59 -8.37 2.28
C ASP A 108 -12.23 -8.65 1.61
N ILE A 109 -11.73 -9.90 1.68
CA ILE A 109 -10.41 -10.34 1.18
C ILE A 109 -10.55 -11.13 -0.12
N GLN A 110 -11.70 -11.77 -0.36
CA GLN A 110 -11.99 -12.51 -1.57
C GLN A 110 -12.53 -11.55 -2.65
N ILE A 111 -11.61 -11.03 -3.48
CA ILE A 111 -11.92 -10.29 -4.73
C ILE A 111 -11.74 -11.23 -5.91
#